data_AF-A0AAD6AS78-F1
#
_entry.id   AF-A0AAD6AS78-F1
#
_cell.length_a   1.000
_cell.length_b   1.000
_cell.length_c   1.000
_cell.angle_alpha   90.00
_cell.angle_beta   90.00
_cell.angle_gamma   90.00
#
_symmetry.space_group_name_H-M   'P 1'
#
loop_
_entity.id
_entity.type
_entity.pdbx_description
1 polymer ?
#
loop_
_entity_poly.entity_id
_entity_poly.type
_entity_poly.pdbx_seq_one_letter_code
_entity_poly.pdbx_strand_id
1 'polypeptide(L)'
;MSVMLNRILRPALKQAQLLSAVKNKQPLWRHETLVSASSACDATIRSLEDCLEVNYGGAPMRFNYVWLRDHCRSDASYNSSTNQRNLDTASIDLSIRPDNTTVQDGHLVLIWPGGHVSKYSLSWLAENSYEKNKQSTIQPRILWNSDTYKKANIPSAKWESFMSCDDEVKNFLQNYLLYGIAFVDDVPATVEATEAVTQRVSLIRETTYGRMWCFTSDFSRGDSAYSQLGLDRHTDTSYFQEPCGIQVFHCLKHEGTGGRTLLVDGFYAAEKVRQQSPENFELLAKVPIRHEYIEKSENHHNHMTGIGPVLNVYPWNDEMYLIRYNNYDRSVINTSAPRPCSTMVRGTSRADK
;
A
#
# COMPACT_ATOMS: atom_id res chain seq x y z
N MET A 1 -40.33 48.40 -12.86
CA MET A 1 -39.95 46.98 -13.05
C MET A 1 -39.19 46.54 -11.81
N SER A 2 -39.97 46.07 -10.83
CA SER A 2 -39.52 45.58 -9.53
C SER A 2 -39.84 44.09 -9.50
N VAL A 3 -39.11 43.33 -8.68
CA VAL A 3 -39.24 41.89 -8.44
C VAL A 3 -38.52 40.99 -9.45
N MET A 4 -37.22 40.80 -9.24
CA MET A 4 -36.56 39.47 -9.26
C MET A 4 -35.08 39.69 -8.95
N LEU A 5 -34.71 39.64 -7.67
CA LEU A 5 -33.40 39.19 -7.19
C LEU A 5 -33.41 39.26 -5.66
N ASN A 6 -34.12 38.33 -5.03
CA ASN A 6 -34.03 38.13 -3.58
C ASN A 6 -34.36 36.67 -3.27
N ARG A 7 -33.38 35.80 -3.49
CA ARG A 7 -33.18 34.54 -2.76
C ARG A 7 -31.89 33.88 -3.23
N ILE A 8 -30.96 33.77 -2.28
CA ILE A 8 -29.82 32.85 -2.15
C ILE A 8 -28.57 33.67 -1.82
N LEU A 9 -28.53 34.15 -0.57
CA LEU A 9 -27.30 34.49 0.13
C LEU A 9 -27.53 34.30 1.63
N ARG A 10 -26.82 33.29 2.16
CA ARG A 10 -26.44 33.01 3.56
C ARG A 10 -27.44 32.24 4.45
N PRO A 11 -26.93 31.41 5.39
CA PRO A 11 -25.60 31.53 6.00
C PRO A 11 -24.72 30.27 6.06
N ALA A 12 -23.52 30.44 5.51
CA ALA A 12 -22.28 29.93 6.10
C ALA A 12 -22.11 30.57 7.48
N LEU A 13 -22.36 29.80 8.53
CA LEU A 13 -21.98 30.04 9.95
C LEU A 13 -22.60 28.91 10.78
N LYS A 14 -21.96 27.73 10.78
CA LYS A 14 -22.07 26.65 11.80
C LYS A 14 -21.27 25.41 11.38
N GLN A 15 -19.94 25.54 11.27
CA GLN A 15 -19.05 24.38 11.30
C GLN A 15 -17.62 24.78 11.73
N ALA A 16 -17.56 25.64 12.74
CA ALA A 16 -16.33 26.01 13.43
C ALA A 16 -16.62 26.04 14.93
N GLN A 17 -16.88 24.85 15.49
CA GLN A 17 -16.93 24.56 16.94
C GLN A 17 -17.23 23.07 17.12
N LEU A 18 -16.19 22.23 17.02
CA LEU A 18 -16.12 20.89 17.65
C LEU A 18 -14.71 20.28 17.59
N LEU A 19 -13.67 21.11 17.45
CA LEU A 19 -12.25 20.73 17.56
C LEU A 19 -11.64 21.46 18.77
N SER A 20 -12.05 21.06 19.99
CA SER A 20 -11.32 21.40 21.22
C SER A 20 -11.81 20.59 22.42
N ALA A 21 -11.61 19.27 22.43
CA ALA A 21 -11.74 18.49 23.66
C ALA A 21 -11.04 17.12 23.58
N VAL A 22 -9.73 17.09 23.36
CA VAL A 22 -8.91 15.94 23.79
C VAL A 22 -7.65 16.48 24.46
N LYS A 23 -7.74 16.69 25.77
CA LYS A 23 -6.59 16.84 26.66
C LYS A 23 -6.72 15.83 27.79
N ASN A 24 -5.65 15.06 27.97
CA ASN A 24 -5.23 14.34 29.17
C ASN A 24 -6.21 13.37 29.84
N LYS A 25 -5.97 12.06 29.67
CA LYS A 25 -6.11 11.08 30.77
C LYS A 25 -4.99 10.04 30.73
N GLN A 26 -4.18 10.01 31.78
CA GLN A 26 -3.25 8.93 32.12
C GLN A 26 -4.02 7.69 32.59
N PRO A 27 -3.46 6.47 32.49
CA PRO A 27 -4.13 5.27 32.97
C PRO A 27 -3.96 5.11 34.48
N LEU A 28 -5.07 5.07 35.21
CA LEU A 28 -5.15 4.64 36.60
C LEU A 28 -5.41 3.13 36.62
N TRP A 29 -4.40 2.36 37.04
CA TRP A 29 -4.54 0.94 37.31
C TRP A 29 -5.43 0.73 38.55
N ARG A 30 -6.58 0.08 38.36
CA ARG A 30 -7.36 -0.52 39.45
C ARG A 30 -7.48 -2.02 39.20
N HIS A 31 -7.13 -2.79 40.23
CA HIS A 31 -7.40 -4.20 40.32
C HIS A 31 -8.91 -4.41 40.48
N GLU A 32 -9.52 -5.18 39.57
CA GLU A 32 -10.84 -5.77 39.77
C GLU A 32 -10.74 -7.29 39.65
N THR A 33 -11.37 -7.94 40.63
CA THR A 33 -11.34 -9.36 40.91
C THR A 33 -12.06 -10.15 39.83
N LEU A 34 -11.39 -11.16 39.26
CA LEU A 34 -11.96 -12.13 38.33
C LEU A 34 -13.04 -12.98 39.03
N VAL A 35 -14.27 -12.88 38.55
CA VAL A 35 -15.31 -13.88 38.76
C VAL A 35 -15.54 -14.57 37.41
N SER A 36 -15.18 -15.84 37.33
CA SER A 36 -15.49 -16.69 36.19
C SER A 36 -16.99 -16.97 36.12
N ALA A 37 -17.61 -16.68 34.98
CA ALA A 37 -18.87 -17.28 34.59
C ALA A 37 -18.86 -17.48 33.06
N SER A 38 -19.01 -18.74 32.64
CA SER A 38 -19.29 -19.10 31.26
C SER A 38 -20.62 -18.50 30.82
N SER A 39 -20.68 -17.82 29.67
CA SER A 39 -21.94 -17.62 28.96
C SER A 39 -21.71 -17.68 27.46
N ALA A 40 -22.63 -18.34 26.76
CA ALA A 40 -22.70 -18.34 25.31
C ALA A 40 -22.61 -16.91 24.78
N CYS A 41 -21.92 -16.72 23.65
CA CYS A 41 -21.87 -15.44 22.95
C CYS A 41 -23.28 -15.13 22.39
N ASP A 42 -24.13 -14.49 23.19
CA ASP A 42 -25.46 -14.03 22.76
C ASP A 42 -25.30 -12.89 21.76
N ALA A 43 -25.16 -13.23 20.49
CA ALA A 43 -25.26 -12.25 19.43
C ALA A 43 -26.72 -11.90 19.19
N THR A 44 -27.01 -10.62 19.09
CA THR A 44 -28.36 -10.13 18.78
C THR A 44 -28.40 -9.52 17.39
N ILE A 45 -29.56 -9.61 16.75
CA ILE A 45 -29.78 -9.10 15.39
C ILE A 45 -30.95 -8.13 15.38
N ARG A 46 -30.83 -7.10 14.55
CA ARG A 46 -31.89 -6.14 14.29
C ARG A 46 -31.92 -5.80 12.81
N SER A 47 -33.01 -6.15 12.14
CA SER A 47 -33.25 -5.74 10.75
C SER A 47 -33.61 -4.26 10.71
N LEU A 48 -32.82 -3.49 9.97
CA LEU A 48 -33.08 -2.10 9.62
C LEU A 48 -33.51 -2.03 8.15
N GLU A 49 -33.95 -0.85 7.70
CA GLU A 49 -34.43 -0.65 6.34
C GLU A 49 -33.38 -1.02 5.28
N ASP A 50 -32.14 -0.55 5.46
CA ASP A 50 -31.07 -0.71 4.46
C ASP A 50 -29.95 -1.68 4.86
N CYS A 51 -29.97 -2.17 6.10
CA CYS A 51 -28.93 -3.06 6.61
C CYS A 51 -29.43 -3.96 7.73
N LEU A 52 -28.66 -4.99 8.01
CA LEU A 52 -28.79 -5.82 9.19
C LEU A 52 -27.76 -5.36 10.24
N GLU A 53 -28.23 -5.01 11.43
CA GLU A 53 -27.37 -4.77 12.58
C GLU A 53 -27.17 -6.08 13.36
N VAL A 54 -25.91 -6.46 13.57
CA VAL A 54 -25.48 -7.64 14.33
C VAL A 54 -24.62 -7.15 15.49
N ASN A 55 -25.03 -7.44 16.72
CA ASN A 55 -24.23 -7.16 17.91
C ASN A 55 -23.54 -8.44 18.36
N TYR A 56 -22.20 -8.45 18.34
CA TYR A 56 -21.37 -9.58 18.73
C TYR A 56 -20.14 -9.08 19.47
N GLY A 57 -19.84 -9.64 20.65
CA GLY A 57 -18.70 -9.19 21.46
C GLY A 57 -18.85 -7.76 22.02
N GLY A 58 -20.08 -7.24 22.13
CA GLY A 58 -20.38 -5.92 22.68
C GLY A 58 -20.25 -4.75 21.70
N ALA A 59 -19.95 -5.02 20.42
CA ALA A 59 -19.88 -4.02 19.37
C ALA A 59 -20.97 -4.25 18.31
N PRO A 60 -21.81 -3.24 17.99
CA PRO A 60 -22.75 -3.33 16.88
C PRO A 60 -22.02 -3.18 15.55
N MET A 61 -22.39 -4.03 14.58
CA MET A 61 -21.88 -4.03 13.21
C MET A 61 -23.05 -3.98 12.24
N ARG A 62 -22.97 -3.17 11.18
CA ARG A 62 -24.05 -3.03 10.20
C ARG A 62 -23.61 -3.54 8.85
N PHE A 63 -24.37 -4.48 8.31
CA PHE A 63 -24.10 -5.06 7.00
C PHE A 63 -25.24 -4.75 6.04
N ASN A 64 -24.91 -4.17 4.89
CA ASN A 64 -25.89 -3.99 3.83
C ASN A 64 -26.36 -5.37 3.32
N TYR A 65 -27.65 -5.49 3.00
CA TYR A 65 -28.22 -6.77 2.56
C TYR A 65 -27.66 -7.25 1.22
N VAL A 66 -27.39 -6.34 0.27
CA VAL A 66 -26.71 -6.64 -0.99
C VAL A 66 -25.30 -7.14 -0.68
N TRP A 67 -24.57 -6.50 0.23
CA TRP A 67 -23.24 -6.96 0.61
C TRP A 67 -23.24 -8.38 1.18
N LEU A 68 -24.19 -8.68 2.08
CA LEU A 68 -24.38 -10.03 2.61
C LEU A 68 -24.61 -11.00 1.45
N ARG A 69 -25.60 -10.75 0.58
CA ARG A 69 -25.90 -11.63 -0.55
C ARG A 69 -24.71 -11.82 -1.51
N ASP A 70 -23.97 -10.75 -1.79
CA ASP A 70 -22.81 -10.70 -2.69
C ASP A 70 -21.60 -11.48 -2.17
N HIS A 71 -21.46 -11.57 -0.84
CA HIS A 71 -20.34 -12.23 -0.17
C HIS A 71 -20.72 -13.60 0.41
N CYS A 72 -21.85 -14.17 -0.02
CA CYS A 72 -22.28 -15.51 0.35
C CYS A 72 -21.21 -16.56 0.01
N ARG A 73 -20.97 -17.49 0.95
CA ARG A 73 -19.98 -18.57 0.83
C ARG A 73 -20.60 -19.96 0.63
N SER A 74 -21.88 -20.05 0.27
CA SER A 74 -22.48 -21.32 -0.18
C SER A 74 -21.88 -21.75 -1.51
N ASP A 75 -21.89 -23.06 -1.81
CA ASP A 75 -21.31 -23.61 -3.05
C ASP A 75 -21.90 -22.98 -4.33
N ALA A 76 -23.16 -22.55 -4.26
CA ALA A 76 -23.82 -21.84 -5.36
C ALA A 76 -23.29 -20.42 -5.59
N SER A 77 -22.73 -19.76 -4.57
CA SER A 77 -22.21 -18.39 -4.66
C SER A 77 -20.68 -18.31 -4.65
N TYR A 78 -19.99 -19.37 -4.20
CA TYR A 78 -18.54 -19.36 -4.00
C TYR A 78 -17.92 -20.74 -4.28
N ASN A 79 -16.86 -20.76 -5.07
CA ASN A 79 -16.04 -21.94 -5.28
C ASN A 79 -14.91 -21.97 -4.24
N SER A 80 -15.05 -22.85 -3.25
CA SER A 80 -14.07 -23.02 -2.17
C SER A 80 -12.74 -23.64 -2.62
N SER A 81 -12.71 -24.33 -3.77
CA SER A 81 -11.48 -24.92 -4.31
C SER A 81 -10.59 -23.88 -4.98
N THR A 82 -11.18 -22.88 -5.63
CA THR A 82 -10.42 -21.79 -6.31
C THR A 82 -10.42 -20.49 -5.52
N ASN A 83 -11.16 -20.43 -4.42
CA ASN A 83 -11.42 -19.24 -3.63
C ASN A 83 -12.09 -18.09 -4.41
N GLN A 84 -12.89 -18.40 -5.44
CA GLN A 84 -13.52 -17.42 -6.32
C GLN A 84 -15.04 -17.34 -6.13
N ARG A 85 -15.61 -16.15 -6.38
CA ARG A 85 -17.07 -15.96 -6.39
C ARG A 85 -17.67 -16.49 -7.68
N ASN A 86 -18.78 -17.20 -7.57
CA ASN A 86 -19.59 -17.67 -8.71
C ASN A 86 -20.76 -16.72 -9.01
N LEU A 87 -21.24 -16.03 -7.97
CA LEU A 87 -22.35 -15.09 -8.10
C LEU A 87 -21.92 -13.84 -8.87
N ASP A 88 -22.69 -13.49 -9.90
CA ASP A 88 -22.60 -12.19 -10.56
C ASP A 88 -23.21 -11.11 -9.67
N THR A 89 -22.40 -10.16 -9.20
CA THR A 89 -22.85 -9.02 -8.38
C THR A 89 -23.98 -8.23 -9.05
N ALA A 90 -23.97 -8.10 -10.38
CA ALA A 90 -25.00 -7.36 -11.10
C ALA A 90 -26.36 -8.07 -11.12
N SER A 91 -26.39 -9.37 -10.82
CA SER A 91 -27.64 -10.14 -10.72
C SER A 91 -28.39 -9.93 -9.40
N ILE A 92 -27.78 -9.26 -8.42
CA ILE A 92 -28.38 -9.05 -7.11
C ILE A 92 -29.32 -7.85 -7.17
N ASP A 93 -30.58 -8.08 -6.82
CA ASP A 93 -31.55 -7.01 -6.62
C ASP A 93 -31.06 -6.08 -5.48
N LEU A 94 -30.93 -4.78 -5.77
CA LEU A 94 -30.48 -3.79 -4.80
C LEU A 94 -31.45 -3.61 -3.63
N SER A 95 -32.71 -4.00 -3.82
CA SER A 95 -33.75 -4.02 -2.80
C SER A 95 -33.83 -5.35 -2.04
N ILE A 96 -32.95 -6.32 -2.32
CA ILE A 96 -33.00 -7.66 -1.69
C ILE A 96 -33.02 -7.57 -0.17
N ARG A 97 -33.94 -8.30 0.46
CA ARG A 97 -34.04 -8.49 1.90
C ARG A 97 -34.22 -9.98 2.18
N PRO A 98 -33.64 -10.51 3.28
CA PRO A 98 -33.89 -11.90 3.66
C PRO A 98 -35.34 -12.07 4.13
N ASP A 99 -35.98 -13.16 3.74
CA ASP A 99 -37.28 -13.58 4.27
C ASP A 99 -37.17 -14.00 5.74
N ASN A 100 -36.02 -14.56 6.13
CA ASN A 100 -35.73 -14.93 7.51
C ASN A 100 -34.27 -14.67 7.88
N THR A 101 -34.04 -14.20 9.11
CA THR A 101 -32.72 -13.93 9.67
C THR A 101 -32.65 -14.50 11.07
N THR A 102 -31.67 -15.37 11.32
CA THR A 102 -31.49 -16.01 12.63
C THR A 102 -30.01 -16.09 12.98
N VAL A 103 -29.73 -16.17 14.29
CA VAL A 103 -28.40 -16.55 14.79
C VAL A 103 -28.52 -17.91 15.42
N GLN A 104 -27.67 -18.85 14.99
CA GLN A 104 -27.62 -20.20 15.52
C GLN A 104 -26.18 -20.71 15.49
N ASP A 105 -25.74 -21.36 16.58
CA ASP A 105 -24.43 -22.03 16.69
C ASP A 105 -23.26 -21.14 16.28
N GLY A 106 -23.26 -19.86 16.70
CA GLY A 106 -22.20 -18.90 16.37
C GLY A 106 -22.21 -18.40 14.92
N HIS A 107 -23.30 -18.63 14.19
CA HIS A 107 -23.47 -18.20 12.81
C HIS A 107 -24.70 -17.33 12.61
N LEU A 108 -24.58 -16.34 11.73
CA LEU A 108 -25.71 -15.67 11.10
C LEU A 108 -26.22 -16.53 9.93
N VAL A 109 -27.51 -16.85 9.94
CA VAL A 109 -28.19 -17.57 8.86
C VAL A 109 -29.27 -16.68 8.26
N LEU A 110 -29.20 -16.50 6.94
CA LEU A 110 -30.12 -15.70 6.15
C LEU A 110 -30.79 -16.58 5.12
N ILE A 111 -32.12 -16.53 5.05
CA ILE A 111 -32.91 -17.15 3.98
C ILE A 111 -33.41 -16.03 3.09
N TRP A 112 -33.03 -16.05 1.81
CA TRP A 112 -33.38 -15.04 0.82
C TRP A 112 -34.63 -15.45 0.02
N PRO A 113 -35.27 -14.49 -0.66
CA PRO A 113 -36.32 -14.76 -1.63
C PRO A 113 -35.89 -15.86 -2.62
N GLY A 114 -36.76 -16.83 -2.83
CA GLY A 114 -36.45 -18.03 -3.63
C GLY A 114 -35.74 -19.14 -2.84
N GLY A 115 -35.57 -19.00 -1.53
CA GLY A 115 -35.10 -20.05 -0.63
C GLY A 115 -33.58 -20.22 -0.58
N HIS A 116 -32.80 -19.35 -1.22
CA HIS A 116 -31.34 -19.39 -1.09
C HIS A 116 -30.92 -19.17 0.36
N VAL A 117 -29.93 -19.90 0.84
CA VAL A 117 -29.44 -19.78 2.23
C VAL A 117 -28.00 -19.29 2.23
N SER A 118 -27.76 -18.20 2.97
CA SER A 118 -26.41 -17.76 3.33
C SER A 118 -26.12 -18.05 4.80
N LYS A 119 -24.90 -18.51 5.09
CA LYS A 119 -24.41 -18.74 6.45
C LYS A 119 -23.05 -18.06 6.63
N TYR A 120 -22.89 -17.28 7.69
CA TYR A 120 -21.64 -16.59 8.03
C TYR A 120 -21.29 -16.89 9.48
N SER A 121 -20.03 -17.17 9.79
CA SER A 121 -19.59 -17.17 11.18
C SER A 121 -19.59 -15.73 11.71
N LEU A 122 -19.96 -15.56 12.98
CA LEU A 122 -19.97 -14.24 13.62
C LEU A 122 -18.55 -13.64 13.71
N SER A 123 -17.52 -14.49 13.86
CA SER A 123 -16.12 -14.05 13.82
C SER A 123 -15.73 -13.50 12.44
N TRP A 124 -16.14 -14.17 11.35
CA TRP A 124 -15.87 -13.68 10.00
C TRP A 124 -16.57 -12.36 9.72
N LEU A 125 -17.82 -12.20 10.18
CA LEU A 125 -18.52 -10.91 10.10
C LEU A 125 -17.75 -9.82 10.88
N ALA A 126 -17.27 -10.13 12.09
CA ALA A 126 -16.49 -9.18 12.89
C ALA A 126 -15.12 -8.83 12.29
N GLU A 127 -14.51 -9.73 11.54
CA GLU A 127 -13.27 -9.48 10.79
C GLU A 127 -13.50 -8.59 9.56
N ASN A 128 -14.70 -8.63 8.97
CA ASN A 128 -15.04 -7.95 7.72
C ASN A 128 -16.01 -6.75 7.89
N SER A 129 -16.32 -6.35 9.13
CA SER A 129 -17.19 -5.21 9.44
C SER A 129 -16.60 -3.87 8.98
N TYR A 130 -17.47 -2.96 8.54
CA TYR A 130 -17.09 -1.60 8.17
C TYR A 130 -16.69 -0.74 9.38
N GLU A 131 -17.24 -1.05 10.54
CA GLU A 131 -17.08 -0.29 11.79
C GLU A 131 -15.73 -0.54 12.47
N LYS A 132 -15.08 -1.65 12.14
CA LYS A 132 -13.73 -1.91 12.63
C LYS A 132 -12.74 -1.03 11.86
N ASN A 133 -11.96 -0.21 12.59
CA ASN A 133 -10.86 0.55 12.00
C ASN A 133 -9.98 -0.39 11.16
N LYS A 134 -9.92 -0.16 9.84
CA LYS A 134 -9.12 -0.93 8.87
C LYS A 134 -7.59 -0.78 9.06
N GLN A 135 -7.13 -0.57 10.28
CA GLN A 135 -5.70 -0.55 10.61
C GLN A 135 -5.02 -1.87 10.25
N SER A 136 -5.74 -2.99 10.13
CA SER A 136 -5.16 -4.29 9.77
C SER A 136 -4.75 -4.44 8.30
N THR A 137 -5.01 -3.46 7.43
CA THR A 137 -4.52 -3.51 6.04
C THR A 137 -3.14 -2.87 5.87
N ILE A 138 -2.62 -2.18 6.90
CA ILE A 138 -1.33 -1.51 6.82
C ILE A 138 -0.24 -2.57 6.88
N GLN A 139 0.59 -2.62 5.84
CA GLN A 139 1.75 -3.52 5.82
C GLN A 139 2.72 -3.08 6.92
N PRO A 140 3.05 -3.95 7.90
CA PRO A 140 3.98 -3.62 8.97
C PRO A 140 5.31 -3.16 8.38
N ARG A 141 5.75 -1.96 8.76
CA ARG A 141 7.01 -1.37 8.32
C ARG A 141 7.58 -0.46 9.39
N ILE A 142 8.89 -0.29 9.36
CA ILE A 142 9.65 0.58 10.25
C ILE A 142 10.20 1.71 9.41
N LEU A 143 9.76 2.94 9.69
CA LEU A 143 10.35 4.12 9.04
C LEU A 143 11.72 4.42 9.67
N TRP A 144 12.76 4.54 8.86
CA TRP A 144 14.13 4.64 9.35
C TRP A 144 14.93 5.80 8.74
N ASN A 145 15.89 6.28 9.54
CA ASN A 145 17.02 7.05 9.06
C ASN A 145 18.32 6.26 9.36
N SER A 146 19.48 6.82 9.05
CA SER A 146 20.77 6.13 9.25
C SER A 146 20.95 5.63 10.69
N ASP A 147 20.58 6.43 11.69
CA ASP A 147 20.76 6.07 13.09
C ASP A 147 19.81 4.95 13.52
N THR A 148 18.54 5.02 13.10
CA THR A 148 17.54 3.98 13.38
C THR A 148 17.96 2.64 12.75
N TYR A 149 18.38 2.66 11.48
CA TYR A 149 18.76 1.44 10.77
C TYR A 149 20.03 0.81 11.36
N LYS A 150 21.06 1.62 11.69
CA LYS A 150 22.28 1.14 12.35
C LYS A 150 22.00 0.52 13.72
N LYS A 151 21.11 1.14 14.51
CA LYS A 151 20.73 0.62 15.83
C LYS A 151 19.95 -0.70 15.74
N ALA A 152 19.17 -0.88 14.68
CA ALA A 152 18.44 -2.12 14.45
C ALA A 152 19.39 -3.31 14.23
N ASN A 153 20.61 -3.07 13.73
CA ASN A 153 21.66 -4.07 13.54
C ASN A 153 21.15 -5.33 12.81
N ILE A 154 20.43 -5.10 11.70
CA ILE A 154 19.84 -6.17 10.90
C ILE A 154 20.96 -6.97 10.22
N PRO A 155 21.07 -8.28 10.46
CA PRO A 155 22.13 -9.09 9.86
C PRO A 155 21.84 -9.32 8.36
N SER A 156 22.90 -9.30 7.54
CA SER A 156 22.85 -9.86 6.19
C SER A 156 22.66 -11.38 6.27
N ALA A 157 21.86 -11.93 5.37
CA ALA A 157 21.83 -13.38 5.19
C ALA A 157 23.14 -13.86 4.56
N LYS A 158 23.54 -15.11 4.79
CA LYS A 158 24.72 -15.71 4.14
C LYS A 158 24.31 -16.55 2.95
N TRP A 159 24.98 -16.41 1.81
CA TRP A 159 24.66 -17.11 0.57
C TRP A 159 24.37 -18.61 0.77
N GLU A 160 25.23 -19.32 1.49
CA GLU A 160 25.07 -20.77 1.69
C GLU A 160 23.76 -21.12 2.41
N SER A 161 23.50 -20.49 3.57
CA SER A 161 22.26 -20.71 4.32
C SER A 161 21.04 -20.17 3.59
N PHE A 162 21.16 -19.05 2.89
CA PHE A 162 20.08 -18.44 2.12
C PHE A 162 19.60 -19.36 1.00
N MET A 163 20.53 -20.06 0.33
CA MET A 163 20.18 -21.00 -0.72
C MET A 163 19.62 -22.32 -0.16
N SER A 164 20.07 -22.77 1.01
CA SER A 164 19.74 -24.10 1.55
C SER A 164 18.67 -24.15 2.64
N CYS A 165 18.26 -23.02 3.23
CA CYS A 165 17.41 -22.98 4.42
C CYS A 165 16.22 -22.00 4.26
N ASP A 166 14.99 -22.53 4.31
CA ASP A 166 13.77 -21.70 4.20
C ASP A 166 13.59 -20.73 5.38
N ASP A 167 14.05 -21.08 6.58
CA ASP A 167 13.97 -20.17 7.73
C ASP A 167 14.88 -18.95 7.56
N GLU A 168 16.02 -19.10 6.90
CA GLU A 168 16.91 -17.98 6.56
C GLU A 168 16.23 -17.05 5.54
N VAL A 169 15.61 -17.61 4.50
CA VAL A 169 14.84 -16.85 3.51
C VAL A 169 13.66 -16.14 4.18
N LYS A 170 12.96 -16.80 5.09
CA LYS A 170 11.85 -16.21 5.86
C LYS A 170 12.32 -15.01 6.70
N ASN A 171 13.44 -15.15 7.42
CA ASN A 171 14.01 -14.06 8.21
C ASN A 171 14.45 -12.89 7.32
N PHE A 172 15.10 -13.17 6.19
CA PHE A 172 15.47 -12.18 5.18
C PHE A 172 14.23 -11.42 4.67
N LEU A 173 13.16 -12.15 4.29
CA LEU A 173 11.92 -11.55 3.78
C LEU A 173 11.20 -10.72 4.84
N GLN A 174 11.18 -11.16 6.10
CA GLN A 174 10.62 -10.39 7.20
C GLN A 174 11.37 -9.05 7.39
N ASN A 175 12.70 -9.08 7.37
CA ASN A 175 13.52 -7.88 7.46
C ASN A 175 13.31 -6.97 6.24
N TYR A 176 13.26 -7.55 5.03
CA TYR A 176 12.98 -6.81 3.80
C TYR A 176 11.60 -6.13 3.84
N LEU A 177 10.54 -6.82 4.28
CA LEU A 177 9.21 -6.24 4.40
C LEU A 177 9.14 -5.14 5.46
N LEU A 178 9.89 -5.27 6.56
CA LEU A 178 9.92 -4.28 7.63
C LEU A 178 10.70 -3.01 7.24
N TYR A 179 11.86 -3.14 6.58
CA TYR A 179 12.78 -2.03 6.33
C TYR A 179 12.89 -1.61 4.86
N GLY A 180 12.34 -2.38 3.93
CA GLY A 180 12.43 -2.13 2.48
C GLY A 180 13.79 -2.46 1.85
N ILE A 181 14.79 -2.86 2.65
CA ILE A 181 16.13 -3.26 2.20
C ILE A 181 16.63 -4.45 3.01
N ALA A 182 17.37 -5.35 2.35
CA ALA A 182 18.04 -6.50 2.97
C ALA A 182 19.23 -6.91 2.10
N PHE A 183 20.16 -7.66 2.68
CA PHE A 183 21.43 -8.02 2.04
C PHE A 183 21.67 -9.53 2.13
N VAL A 184 22.30 -10.08 1.10
CA VAL A 184 22.86 -11.43 1.10
C VAL A 184 24.35 -11.29 0.85
N ASP A 185 25.16 -11.70 1.81
CA ASP A 185 26.61 -11.66 1.73
C ASP A 185 27.15 -12.95 1.09
N ASP A 186 28.40 -12.88 0.62
CA ASP A 186 29.19 -14.03 0.17
C ASP A 186 28.59 -14.74 -1.07
N VAL A 187 27.72 -14.04 -1.82
CA VAL A 187 27.20 -14.50 -3.12
C VAL A 187 28.36 -14.55 -4.13
N PRO A 188 28.55 -15.67 -4.87
CA PRO A 188 29.57 -15.73 -5.91
C PRO A 188 29.33 -14.65 -6.97
N ALA A 189 30.35 -13.85 -7.29
CA ALA A 189 30.31 -12.70 -8.20
C ALA A 189 30.06 -13.09 -9.68
N THR A 190 28.88 -13.66 -9.94
CA THR A 190 28.41 -14.17 -11.24
C THR A 190 26.95 -13.78 -11.45
N VAL A 191 26.53 -13.70 -12.71
CA VAL A 191 25.13 -13.39 -13.05
C VAL A 191 24.22 -14.52 -12.61
N GLU A 192 24.67 -15.76 -12.77
CA GLU A 192 23.95 -16.98 -12.46
C GLU A 192 23.64 -17.08 -10.97
N ALA A 193 24.61 -16.76 -10.09
CA ALA A 193 24.37 -16.73 -8.66
C ALA A 193 23.40 -15.60 -8.27
N THR A 194 23.51 -14.44 -8.92
CA THR A 194 22.57 -13.31 -8.70
C THR A 194 21.14 -13.72 -9.07
N GLU A 195 20.96 -14.36 -10.23
CA GLU A 195 19.68 -14.89 -10.67
C GLU A 195 19.14 -15.93 -9.68
N ALA A 196 19.99 -16.84 -9.19
CA ALA A 196 19.60 -17.86 -8.22
C ALA A 196 19.12 -17.26 -6.88
N VAL A 197 19.82 -16.26 -6.32
CA VAL A 197 19.34 -15.50 -5.15
C VAL A 197 17.98 -14.87 -5.44
N THR A 198 17.87 -14.19 -6.58
CA THR A 198 16.65 -13.44 -6.94
C THR A 198 15.46 -14.38 -7.07
N GLN A 199 15.64 -15.54 -7.72
CA GLN A 199 14.61 -16.57 -7.88
C GLN A 199 14.18 -17.22 -6.56
N ARG A 200 15.06 -17.24 -5.55
CA ARG A 200 14.71 -17.73 -4.22
C ARG A 200 13.74 -16.79 -3.49
N VAL A 201 13.74 -15.51 -3.85
CA VAL A 201 12.85 -14.47 -3.31
C VAL A 201 11.55 -14.38 -4.10
N SER A 202 11.65 -14.25 -5.43
CA SER A 202 10.49 -14.03 -6.30
C SER A 202 10.80 -14.30 -7.77
N LEU A 203 9.79 -14.16 -8.63
CA LEU A 203 9.97 -14.15 -10.08
C LEU A 203 10.78 -12.93 -10.54
N ILE A 204 11.53 -13.12 -11.63
CA ILE A 204 12.29 -12.05 -12.30
C ILE A 204 11.42 -11.46 -13.41
N ARG A 205 11.18 -10.16 -13.33
CA ARG A 205 10.47 -9.39 -14.37
C ARG A 205 11.44 -9.04 -15.48
N GLU A 206 11.29 -9.67 -16.64
CA GLU A 206 12.01 -9.27 -17.84
C GLU A 206 11.54 -7.90 -18.32
N THR A 207 12.49 -7.04 -18.70
CA THR A 207 12.23 -5.67 -19.16
C THR A 207 12.95 -5.41 -20.48
N THR A 208 12.88 -4.17 -20.99
CA THR A 208 13.69 -3.76 -22.14
C THR A 208 15.19 -3.75 -21.89
N TYR A 209 15.64 -3.89 -20.64
CA TYR A 209 17.05 -4.11 -20.28
C TYR A 209 17.45 -5.59 -20.30
N GLY A 210 16.50 -6.49 -20.57
CA GLY A 210 16.67 -7.93 -20.52
C GLY A 210 16.17 -8.53 -19.20
N ARG A 211 16.36 -9.84 -19.07
CA ARG A 211 15.99 -10.62 -17.88
C ARG A 211 16.98 -10.41 -16.74
N MET A 212 18.26 -10.58 -17.05
CA MET A 212 19.40 -10.24 -16.21
C MET A 212 20.34 -9.39 -17.07
N TRP A 213 20.94 -8.36 -16.50
CA TRP A 213 21.91 -7.54 -17.23
C TRP A 213 23.08 -7.17 -16.32
N CYS A 214 24.26 -7.14 -16.91
CA CYS A 214 25.43 -6.50 -16.32
C CYS A 214 25.55 -5.13 -16.94
N PHE A 215 25.87 -4.14 -16.12
CA PHE A 215 26.17 -2.81 -16.61
C PHE A 215 27.47 -2.30 -15.99
N THR A 216 28.14 -1.45 -16.76
CA THR A 216 29.31 -0.69 -16.34
C THR A 216 29.18 0.72 -16.92
N SER A 217 30.09 1.61 -16.53
CA SER A 217 30.09 3.01 -16.98
C SER A 217 30.63 3.17 -18.41
N ASP A 218 29.97 2.52 -19.38
CA ASP A 218 30.37 2.46 -20.79
C ASP A 218 29.42 3.17 -21.77
N PHE A 219 28.36 3.83 -21.27
CA PHE A 219 27.30 4.45 -22.06
C PHE A 219 26.63 3.51 -23.09
N SER A 220 26.66 2.19 -22.86
CA SER A 220 26.06 1.20 -23.79
C SER A 220 24.53 1.31 -23.92
N ARG A 221 23.87 2.01 -23.00
CA ARG A 221 22.42 2.26 -22.99
C ARG A 221 22.15 3.75 -22.83
N GLY A 222 20.97 4.19 -23.29
CA GLY A 222 20.51 5.57 -23.16
C GLY A 222 20.08 5.96 -21.73
N ASP A 223 20.87 5.57 -20.72
CA ASP A 223 20.52 5.65 -19.30
C ASP A 223 21.70 6.17 -18.47
N SER A 224 21.40 7.07 -17.52
CA SER A 224 22.41 7.69 -16.65
C SER A 224 23.19 6.70 -15.79
N ALA A 225 22.64 5.51 -15.53
CA ALA A 225 23.31 4.42 -14.83
C ALA A 225 24.56 3.89 -15.55
N TYR A 226 24.71 4.17 -16.85
CA TYR A 226 25.85 3.75 -17.67
C TYR A 226 26.92 4.87 -17.77
N SER A 227 26.82 5.90 -16.93
CA SER A 227 27.80 6.99 -16.84
C SER A 227 28.66 6.87 -15.56
N GLN A 228 29.69 7.72 -15.44
CA GLN A 228 30.49 7.87 -14.20
C GLN A 228 29.95 8.95 -13.26
N LEU A 229 28.82 9.58 -13.60
CA LEU A 229 28.23 10.64 -12.78
C LEU A 229 27.56 10.02 -11.55
N GLY A 230 27.71 10.69 -10.40
CA GLY A 230 26.99 10.30 -9.20
C GLY A 230 25.48 10.42 -9.40
N LEU A 231 24.77 9.33 -9.14
CA LEU A 231 23.31 9.33 -9.10
C LEU A 231 22.85 9.66 -7.68
N ASP A 232 22.06 10.73 -7.53
CA ASP A 232 21.39 11.02 -6.26
C ASP A 232 20.21 10.05 -6.06
N ARG A 233 19.58 10.08 -4.89
CA ARG A 233 18.43 9.23 -4.54
C ARG A 233 17.34 9.26 -5.63
N HIS A 234 16.94 8.08 -6.07
CA HIS A 234 15.87 7.90 -7.04
C HIS A 234 15.22 6.52 -6.88
N THR A 235 14.09 6.32 -7.56
CA THR A 235 13.43 5.04 -7.77
C THR A 235 13.48 4.71 -9.26
N ASP A 236 14.00 3.55 -9.60
CA ASP A 236 14.12 3.11 -10.99
C ASP A 236 12.77 2.89 -11.66
N THR A 237 12.78 2.89 -13.00
CA THR A 237 11.61 2.56 -13.84
C THR A 237 10.40 3.46 -13.59
N SER A 238 10.63 4.71 -13.19
CA SER A 238 9.58 5.70 -12.95
C SER A 238 8.74 6.02 -14.20
N TYR A 239 9.21 5.63 -15.38
CA TYR A 239 8.53 5.72 -16.68
C TYR A 239 7.72 4.45 -17.05
N PHE A 240 7.74 3.37 -16.27
CA PHE A 240 6.80 2.26 -16.44
C PHE A 240 5.43 2.63 -15.87
N GLN A 241 4.35 2.11 -16.46
CA GLN A 241 3.02 2.27 -15.88
C GLN A 241 2.97 1.69 -14.45
N GLU A 242 3.53 0.50 -14.28
CA GLU A 242 3.82 -0.15 -13.00
C GLU A 242 5.35 -0.23 -12.84
N PRO A 243 5.96 0.61 -11.99
CA PRO A 243 7.39 0.53 -11.67
C PRO A 243 7.75 -0.81 -11.03
N CYS A 244 9.00 -1.23 -11.19
CA CYS A 244 9.51 -2.45 -10.55
C CYS A 244 9.41 -2.33 -9.02
N GLY A 245 8.81 -3.33 -8.37
CA GLY A 245 8.62 -3.34 -6.91
C GLY A 245 9.87 -3.74 -6.11
N ILE A 246 10.75 -4.56 -6.69
CA ILE A 246 12.00 -5.00 -6.08
C ILE A 246 13.12 -4.80 -7.10
N GLN A 247 14.24 -4.25 -6.65
CA GLN A 247 15.47 -4.14 -7.43
C GLN A 247 16.60 -4.86 -6.70
N VAL A 248 17.38 -5.62 -7.45
CA VAL A 248 18.52 -6.39 -6.93
C VAL A 248 19.80 -5.89 -7.59
N PHE A 249 20.76 -5.48 -6.78
CA PHE A 249 22.10 -5.11 -7.22
C PHE A 249 23.13 -6.07 -6.63
N HIS A 250 24.04 -6.54 -7.46
CA HIS A 250 25.17 -7.35 -7.04
C HIS A 250 26.46 -6.82 -7.68
N CYS A 251 27.39 -6.41 -6.83
CA CYS A 251 28.70 -5.95 -7.30
C CYS A 251 29.54 -7.14 -7.74
N LEU A 252 29.69 -7.34 -9.05
CA LEU A 252 30.52 -8.42 -9.61
C LEU A 252 32.01 -8.05 -9.63
N LYS A 253 32.30 -6.75 -9.82
CA LYS A 253 33.66 -6.22 -9.88
C LYS A 253 33.66 -4.72 -9.53
N HIS A 254 34.66 -4.28 -8.77
CA HIS A 254 34.90 -2.85 -8.52
C HIS A 254 36.40 -2.56 -8.55
N GLU A 255 36.80 -1.71 -9.50
CA GLU A 255 38.17 -1.20 -9.63
C GLU A 255 38.12 0.34 -9.62
N GLY A 256 38.68 0.97 -8.58
CA GLY A 256 38.75 2.42 -8.49
C GLY A 256 38.33 2.99 -7.12
N THR A 257 38.03 4.29 -7.10
CA THR A 257 37.58 5.03 -5.92
C THR A 257 36.20 5.64 -6.16
N GLY A 258 35.31 5.60 -5.17
CA GLY A 258 33.95 6.09 -5.31
C GLY A 258 32.94 4.94 -5.39
N GLY A 259 31.87 5.10 -6.16
CA GLY A 259 30.89 4.03 -6.43
C GLY A 259 30.11 3.54 -5.20
N ARG A 260 30.05 4.33 -4.13
CA ARG A 260 29.39 3.94 -2.89
C ARG A 260 27.87 3.97 -3.06
N THR A 261 27.21 2.89 -2.66
CA THR A 261 25.75 2.84 -2.59
C THR A 261 25.21 3.83 -1.55
N LEU A 262 24.18 4.58 -1.94
CA LEU A 262 23.38 5.43 -1.07
C LEU A 262 21.95 4.85 -1.01
N LEU A 263 21.45 4.58 0.20
CA LEU A 263 20.08 4.13 0.43
C LEU A 263 19.39 5.09 1.39
N VAL A 264 18.13 5.43 1.08
CA VAL A 264 17.29 6.32 1.87
C VAL A 264 15.90 5.70 1.98
N ASP A 265 15.31 5.73 3.18
CA ASP A 265 13.89 5.44 3.34
C ASP A 265 13.06 6.63 2.84
N GLY A 266 12.49 6.47 1.64
CA GLY A 266 11.63 7.47 1.06
C GLY A 266 10.34 7.71 1.85
N PHE A 267 9.79 6.69 2.54
CA PHE A 267 8.59 6.85 3.35
C PHE A 267 8.88 7.63 4.63
N TYR A 268 10.05 7.42 5.26
CA TYR A 268 10.52 8.27 6.35
C TYR A 268 10.64 9.73 5.90
N ALA A 269 11.29 9.98 4.75
CA ALA A 269 11.44 11.33 4.20
C ALA A 269 10.07 11.98 3.91
N ALA A 270 9.14 11.23 3.30
CA ALA A 270 7.81 11.73 3.00
C ALA A 270 6.99 12.03 4.26
N GLU A 271 7.12 11.23 5.32
CA GLU A 271 6.48 11.50 6.61
C GLU A 271 7.06 12.76 7.28
N LYS A 272 8.37 13.03 7.11
CA LYS A 272 8.95 14.32 7.52
C LYS A 272 8.35 15.49 6.74
N VAL A 273 8.18 15.36 5.43
CA VAL A 273 7.48 16.37 4.62
C VAL A 273 6.04 16.56 5.11
N ARG A 274 5.32 15.47 5.39
CA ARG A 274 3.95 15.50 5.93
C ARG A 274 3.86 16.30 7.22
N GLN A 275 4.80 16.11 8.14
CA GLN A 275 4.85 16.80 9.42
C GLN A 275 5.25 18.28 9.30
N GLN A 276 6.21 18.59 8.43
CA GLN A 276 6.75 19.94 8.29
C GLN A 276 5.93 20.84 7.37
N SER A 277 5.31 20.26 6.35
CA SER A 277 4.53 20.97 5.34
C SER A 277 3.45 20.05 4.73
N PRO A 278 2.29 19.90 5.42
CA PRO A 278 1.17 19.11 4.92
C PRO A 278 0.71 19.50 3.51
N GLU A 279 0.78 20.79 3.18
CA GLU A 279 0.43 21.31 1.84
C GLU A 279 1.37 20.76 0.75
N ASN A 280 2.69 20.70 1.00
CA ASN A 280 3.63 20.11 0.05
C ASN A 280 3.44 18.60 -0.06
N PHE A 281 3.13 17.92 1.04
CA PHE A 281 2.80 16.50 1.01
C PHE A 281 1.59 16.24 0.12
N GLU A 282 0.50 16.99 0.34
CA GLU A 282 -0.73 16.90 -0.46
C GLU A 282 -0.47 17.18 -1.94
N LEU A 283 0.34 18.22 -2.23
CA LEU A 283 0.74 18.54 -3.60
C LEU A 283 1.49 17.37 -4.26
N LEU A 284 2.50 16.83 -3.58
CA LEU A 284 3.30 15.69 -4.08
C LEU A 284 2.48 14.41 -4.19
N ALA A 285 1.39 14.30 -3.44
CA ALA A 285 0.49 13.14 -3.47
C ALA A 285 -0.60 13.23 -4.55
N LYS A 286 -0.96 14.45 -4.99
CA LYS A 286 -2.09 14.67 -5.91
C LYS A 286 -1.67 15.05 -7.31
N VAL A 287 -0.56 15.77 -7.47
CA VAL A 287 -0.18 16.29 -8.79
C VAL A 287 0.60 15.25 -9.58
N PRO A 288 0.09 14.78 -10.73
CA PRO A 288 0.78 13.80 -11.54
C PRO A 288 2.00 14.42 -12.24
N ILE A 289 3.12 13.69 -12.21
CA ILE A 289 4.35 14.02 -12.91
C ILE A 289 4.57 12.98 -14.01
N ARG A 290 4.86 13.47 -15.22
CA ARG A 290 5.27 12.63 -16.34
C ARG A 290 6.75 12.27 -16.19
N HIS A 291 7.05 10.99 -16.33
CA HIS A 291 8.39 10.44 -16.45
C HIS A 291 8.53 9.79 -17.82
N GLU A 292 9.67 9.92 -18.46
CA GLU A 292 9.89 9.52 -19.85
C GLU A 292 11.28 8.92 -20.03
N TYR A 293 11.33 7.77 -20.70
CA TYR A 293 12.55 7.14 -21.15
C TYR A 293 12.52 7.05 -22.67
N ILE A 294 13.53 7.62 -23.32
CA ILE A 294 13.70 7.56 -24.77
C ILE A 294 15.10 7.04 -25.05
N GLU A 295 15.17 5.86 -25.62
CA GLU A 295 16.42 5.27 -26.10
C GLU A 295 16.41 5.23 -27.62
N LYS A 296 17.41 5.86 -28.21
CA LYS A 296 17.66 5.87 -29.66
C LYS A 296 19.12 5.48 -29.89
N SER A 297 19.42 4.20 -29.76
CA SER A 297 20.71 3.62 -30.14
C SER A 297 20.56 2.80 -31.40
N GLU A 298 21.67 2.35 -31.98
CA GLU A 298 21.67 1.53 -33.20
C GLU A 298 20.85 0.24 -33.06
N ASN A 299 20.85 -0.37 -31.87
CA ASN A 299 20.19 -1.65 -31.60
C ASN A 299 18.93 -1.52 -30.72
N HIS A 300 18.64 -0.34 -30.17
CA HIS A 300 17.52 -0.16 -29.25
C HIS A 300 16.73 1.12 -29.54
N HIS A 301 15.42 0.94 -29.67
CA HIS A 301 14.44 2.01 -29.92
C HIS A 301 13.30 1.90 -28.92
N ASN A 302 13.51 2.45 -27.73
CA ASN A 302 12.52 2.41 -26.65
C ASN A 302 11.93 3.81 -26.44
N HIS A 303 10.62 3.89 -26.27
CA HIS A 303 9.95 5.09 -25.80
C HIS A 303 8.88 4.69 -24.80
N MET A 304 9.10 5.03 -23.55
CA MET A 304 8.18 4.72 -22.45
C MET A 304 7.79 5.98 -21.70
N THR A 305 6.58 5.98 -21.19
CA THR A 305 6.05 7.10 -20.41
C THR A 305 5.21 6.57 -19.25
N GLY A 306 5.51 7.07 -18.06
CA GLY A 306 4.75 6.83 -16.84
C GLY A 306 4.23 8.16 -16.32
N ILE A 307 2.99 8.19 -15.85
CA ILE A 307 2.39 9.39 -15.25
C ILE A 307 1.83 9.01 -13.89
N GLY A 308 2.24 9.73 -12.85
CA GLY A 308 1.75 9.53 -11.50
C GLY A 308 2.32 10.55 -10.54
N PRO A 309 1.71 10.72 -9.35
CA PRO A 309 2.27 11.58 -8.31
C PRO A 309 3.56 10.99 -7.76
N VAL A 310 4.36 11.84 -7.11
CA VAL A 310 5.59 11.42 -6.43
C VAL A 310 5.27 10.51 -5.26
N LEU A 311 4.26 10.89 -4.46
CA LEU A 311 3.81 10.12 -3.30
C LEU A 311 2.48 9.45 -3.63
N ASN A 312 2.45 8.12 -3.65
CA ASN A 312 1.21 7.40 -3.94
C ASN A 312 0.63 6.86 -2.63
N VAL A 313 -0.59 7.31 -2.32
CA VAL A 313 -1.31 6.97 -1.08
C VAL A 313 -2.64 6.31 -1.37
N TYR A 314 -3.07 5.40 -0.51
CA TYR A 314 -4.39 4.78 -0.63
C TYR A 314 -5.50 5.76 -0.23
N PRO A 315 -6.56 5.91 -1.04
CA PRO A 315 -7.58 6.94 -0.81
C PRO A 315 -8.46 6.70 0.43
N TRP A 316 -8.42 5.50 1.03
CA TRP A 316 -9.26 5.16 2.18
C TRP A 316 -8.55 5.29 3.54
N ASN A 317 -7.22 5.38 3.59
CA ASN A 317 -6.46 5.45 4.84
C ASN A 317 -5.19 6.32 4.78
N ASP A 318 -4.91 6.99 3.65
CA ASP A 318 -3.72 7.82 3.41
C ASP A 318 -2.36 7.10 3.64
N GLU A 319 -2.37 5.76 3.68
CA GLU A 319 -1.15 4.97 3.76
C GLU A 319 -0.40 5.05 2.44
N MET A 320 0.90 5.33 2.53
CA MET A 320 1.77 5.37 1.37
C MET A 320 2.13 3.96 0.90
N TYR A 321 2.01 3.71 -0.41
CA TYR A 321 2.33 2.41 -0.99
C TYR A 321 3.41 2.47 -2.07
N LEU A 322 3.71 3.63 -2.64
CA LEU A 322 4.73 3.78 -3.68
C LEU A 322 5.31 5.20 -3.69
N ILE A 323 6.62 5.32 -3.89
CA ILE A 323 7.27 6.56 -4.29
C ILE A 323 7.69 6.43 -5.75
N ARG A 324 7.36 7.43 -6.56
CA ARG A 324 7.78 7.55 -7.96
C ARG A 324 8.62 8.82 -8.08
N TYR A 325 9.92 8.69 -7.88
CA TYR A 325 10.85 9.82 -7.90
C TYR A 325 12.11 9.46 -8.64
N ASN A 326 12.27 9.97 -9.85
CA ASN A 326 13.54 9.99 -10.53
C ASN A 326 13.70 11.33 -11.24
N ASN A 327 14.65 12.16 -10.79
CA ASN A 327 14.88 13.46 -11.40
C ASN A 327 15.40 13.34 -12.85
N TYR A 328 16.12 12.26 -13.17
CA TYR A 328 16.70 12.02 -14.49
C TYR A 328 15.62 11.63 -15.52
N ASP A 329 14.60 10.90 -15.09
CA ASP A 329 13.49 10.47 -15.94
C ASP A 329 12.37 11.53 -16.06
N ARG A 330 12.40 12.58 -15.23
CA ARG A 330 11.30 13.54 -15.14
C ARG A 330 11.16 14.34 -16.44
N SER A 331 10.02 14.15 -17.11
CA SER A 331 9.67 14.88 -18.33
C SER A 331 9.27 16.33 -18.04
N VAL A 332 9.15 17.12 -19.11
CA VAL A 332 8.54 18.46 -19.09
C VAL A 332 7.21 18.44 -18.34
N ILE A 333 7.07 19.29 -17.32
CA ILE A 333 5.82 19.43 -16.55
C ILE A 333 4.82 20.23 -17.37
N ASN A 334 3.93 19.51 -18.06
CA ASN A 334 2.74 20.06 -18.72
C ASN A 334 1.43 19.42 -18.18
N THR A 335 1.54 18.64 -17.10
CA THR A 335 0.45 17.91 -16.44
C THR A 335 -0.25 18.71 -15.33
N SER A 336 0.17 19.97 -15.08
CA SER A 336 -0.36 20.82 -14.01
C SER A 336 -0.51 22.28 -14.44
N ALA A 337 -1.45 23.01 -13.82
CA ALA A 337 -1.59 24.44 -14.00
C ALA A 337 -0.35 25.23 -13.50
N PRO A 338 -0.11 26.49 -13.94
CA PRO A 338 1.14 27.20 -13.66
C PRO A 338 1.47 27.45 -12.17
N ARG A 339 0.46 27.65 -11.32
CA ARG A 339 0.65 27.88 -9.87
C ARG A 339 1.16 26.63 -9.12
N PRO A 340 0.57 25.43 -9.31
CA PRO A 340 1.11 24.17 -8.78
C PRO A 340 2.57 23.87 -9.14
N CYS A 341 3.02 24.28 -10.34
CA CYS A 341 4.35 23.96 -10.85
C CYS A 341 5.50 24.60 -10.03
N SER A 342 5.39 25.88 -9.66
CA SER A 342 6.44 26.57 -8.89
C SER A 342 6.54 26.08 -7.45
N THR A 343 5.42 25.72 -6.83
CA THR A 343 5.37 25.10 -5.49
C THR A 343 5.92 23.67 -5.53
N MET A 344 5.67 22.90 -6.60
CA MET A 344 6.17 21.53 -6.75
C MET A 344 7.71 21.48 -6.87
N VAL A 345 8.32 22.39 -7.64
CA VAL A 345 9.78 22.51 -7.74
C VAL A 345 10.41 22.89 -6.39
N ARG A 346 9.71 23.70 -5.59
CA ARG A 346 10.15 24.04 -4.22
C ARG A 346 9.91 22.92 -3.20
N GLY A 347 8.85 22.13 -3.37
CA GLY A 347 8.53 21.00 -2.51
C GLY A 347 9.52 19.85 -2.66
N THR A 348 9.87 19.51 -3.90
CA THR A 348 10.89 18.49 -4.23
C THR A 348 12.27 18.88 -3.67
N SER A 349 12.74 20.10 -3.94
CA SER A 349 14.05 20.58 -3.42
C SER A 349 14.15 20.71 -1.90
N ARG A 350 13.03 20.76 -1.17
CA ARG A 350 13.01 20.72 0.31
C ARG A 350 13.00 19.30 0.86
N ALA A 351 12.49 18.31 0.12
CA ALA A 351 12.56 16.91 0.49
C ALA A 351 13.98 16.32 0.27
N ASP A 352 14.78 16.95 -0.58
CA ASP A 352 16.16 16.54 -0.86
C ASP A 352 17.16 16.93 0.26
N LYS A 353 16.79 17.91 1.12
CA LYS A 353 17.59 18.37 2.28
C LYS A 353 17.13 17.71 3.56
#